data_AF-A0A0U1MUT3-F1
#
_entry.id   AF-A0A0U1MUT3-F1
#
_cell.length_a   1.000
_cell.length_b   1.000
_cell.length_c   1.000
_cell.angle_alpha   90.00
_cell.angle_beta   90.00
_cell.angle_gamma   90.00
#
_symmetry.space_group_name_H-M   'P 1'
#
loop_
_entity.id
_entity.type
_entity.pdbx_description
1 polymer ?
#
loop_
_entity_poly.entity_id
_entity_poly.type
_entity_poly.pdbx_seq_one_letter_code
_entity_poly.pdbx_strand_id
1 'polypeptide(L)'
;MKVYDTKDKRNKFYHSTSWNQLRMKAYLRDNRECQHCKREGKVVKGQNVHHIKPIDQRPDLALDINNLITLCIDCHNKVHGRVYGGTRKQWNDEQW
;
A
#
# COMPACT_ATOMS: atom_id res chain seq x y z
N MET A 1 14.95 19.82 4.14
CA MET A 1 15.37 18.83 5.17
C MET A 1 14.57 17.55 4.98
N LYS A 2 15.22 16.38 4.86
CA LYS A 2 14.52 15.08 4.79
C LYS A 2 14.19 14.62 6.21
N VAL A 3 12.90 14.66 6.58
CA VAL A 3 12.44 14.37 7.96
C VAL A 3 12.53 12.87 8.29
N TYR A 4 12.38 12.00 7.27
CA TYR A 4 12.31 10.53 7.43
C TYR A 4 13.45 9.80 6.70
N ASP A 5 14.64 10.40 6.65
CA ASP A 5 15.82 9.85 5.97
C ASP A 5 16.29 8.49 6.52
N THR A 6 16.27 8.30 7.84
CA THR A 6 16.75 7.07 8.48
C THR A 6 15.65 6.02 8.69
N LYS A 7 16.04 4.74 8.71
CA LYS A 7 15.15 3.61 8.99
C LYS A 7 14.42 3.78 10.33
N ASP A 8 15.12 4.24 11.36
CA ASP A 8 14.54 4.43 12.70
C ASP A 8 13.48 5.52 12.74
N LYS A 9 13.68 6.62 12.01
CA LYS A 9 12.68 7.70 11.92
C LYS A 9 11.41 7.22 11.19
N ARG A 10 11.57 6.46 10.10
CA ARG A 10 10.44 5.83 9.40
C ARG A 10 9.71 4.84 10.31
N ASN A 11 10.45 3.99 11.03
CA ASN A 11 9.86 3.06 11.97
C ASN A 11 9.06 3.80 13.05
N LYS A 12 9.62 4.85 13.67
CA LYS A 12 8.90 5.67 14.65
C LYS A 12 7.62 6.28 14.06
N PHE A 13 7.67 6.76 12.82
CA PHE A 13 6.48 7.25 12.12
C PHE A 13 5.41 6.17 11.97
N TYR A 14 5.77 4.99 11.45
CA TYR A 14 4.81 3.90 11.24
C TYR A 14 4.27 3.29 12.55
N HIS A 15 4.96 3.47 13.68
CA HIS A 15 4.45 3.07 15.00
C HIS A 15 3.72 4.21 15.73
N SER A 16 3.69 5.42 15.17
CA SER A 16 3.05 6.56 15.81
C SER A 16 1.52 6.43 15.85
N THR A 17 0.91 6.96 16.91
CA THR A 17 -0.55 7.01 17.08
C THR A 17 -1.21 7.83 15.98
N SER A 18 -0.59 8.95 15.57
CA SER A 18 -1.10 9.81 14.50
C SER A 18 -1.20 9.06 13.16
N TRP A 19 -0.17 8.30 12.80
CA TRP A 19 -0.21 7.44 11.63
C TRP A 19 -1.31 6.37 11.73
N ASN A 20 -1.39 5.66 12.86
CA ASN A 20 -2.40 4.61 13.04
C ASN A 20 -3.83 5.14 12.91
N GLN A 21 -4.12 6.30 13.52
CA GLN A 21 -5.43 6.96 13.40
C GLN A 21 -5.72 7.38 11.96
N LEU A 22 -4.77 8.02 11.28
CA LEU A 22 -4.93 8.47 9.90
C LEU A 22 -5.11 7.30 8.94
N ARG A 23 -4.32 6.24 9.12
CA ARG A 23 -4.42 4.98 8.38
C ARG A 23 -5.83 4.39 8.50
N MET A 24 -6.37 4.33 9.72
CA MET A 24 -7.73 3.82 9.93
C MET A 24 -8.79 4.73 9.31
N LYS A 25 -8.64 6.06 9.38
CA LYS A 25 -9.54 7.00 8.71
C LYS A 25 -9.54 6.81 7.19
N ALA A 26 -8.37 6.68 6.56
CA ALA A 26 -8.27 6.40 5.12
C ALA A 26 -8.90 5.04 4.76
N TYR A 27 -8.64 4.01 5.55
CA TYR A 27 -9.20 2.67 5.34
C TYR A 27 -10.74 2.67 5.44
N LEU A 28 -11.32 3.43 6.37
CA LEU A 28 -12.77 3.58 6.51
C LEU A 28 -13.38 4.44 5.39
N ARG A 29 -12.75 5.57 5.05
CA ARG A 29 -13.15 6.43 3.91
C ARG A 29 -13.24 5.64 2.61
N ASP A 30 -12.31 4.72 2.42
CA ASP A 30 -12.19 3.89 1.23
C ASP A 30 -13.14 2.66 1.26
N ASN A 31 -14.09 2.61 2.21
CA ASN A 31 -14.99 1.47 2.45
C ASN A 31 -14.26 0.14 2.65
N ARG A 32 -13.00 0.16 3.10
CA ARG A 32 -12.15 -1.02 3.25
C ARG A 32 -11.86 -1.73 1.92
N GLU A 33 -11.99 -1.02 0.81
CA GLU A 33 -11.84 -1.54 -0.56
C GLU A 33 -10.58 -1.00 -1.24
N CYS A 34 -10.02 -1.80 -2.13
CA CYS A 34 -8.96 -1.36 -3.04
C CYS A 34 -9.50 -0.32 -4.02
N GLN A 35 -8.98 0.90 -3.94
CA GLN A 35 -9.42 2.01 -4.77
C GLN A 35 -9.02 1.87 -6.24
N HIS A 36 -7.94 1.13 -6.55
CA HIS A 36 -7.58 0.81 -7.94
C HIS A 36 -8.57 -0.19 -8.56
N CYS A 37 -8.84 -1.30 -7.87
CA CYS A 37 -9.81 -2.28 -8.33
C CYS A 37 -11.21 -1.67 -8.47
N LYS A 38 -11.60 -0.78 -7.55
CA LYS A 38 -12.88 -0.07 -7.61
C LYS A 38 -13.04 0.79 -8.87
N ARG A 39 -11.97 1.47 -9.30
CA ARG A 39 -11.95 2.24 -10.57
C ARG A 39 -12.09 1.35 -11.80
N GLU A 40 -11.67 0.09 -11.70
CA GLU A 40 -11.87 -0.94 -12.73
C GLU A 40 -13.25 -1.64 -12.61
N GLY A 41 -14.14 -1.20 -11.73
CA GLY A 41 -15.45 -1.83 -11.51
C GLY A 41 -15.40 -3.13 -10.68
N LYS A 42 -14.29 -3.41 -9.99
CA LYS A 42 -14.10 -4.62 -9.16
C LYS A 42 -14.20 -4.29 -7.68
N VAL A 43 -14.87 -5.15 -6.92
CA VAL A 43 -14.92 -5.07 -5.46
C VAL A 43 -13.86 -6.01 -4.88
N VAL A 44 -12.76 -5.43 -4.39
CA VAL A 44 -11.66 -6.18 -3.78
C VAL A 44 -11.34 -5.56 -2.43
N LYS A 45 -11.20 -6.39 -1.40
CA LYS A 45 -10.80 -5.95 -0.06
C LYS A 45 -9.43 -5.29 -0.09
N GLY A 46 -9.32 -4.11 0.53
CA GLY A 46 -8.04 -3.46 0.78
C GLY A 46 -7.28 -4.15 1.92
N GLN A 47 -6.00 -4.45 1.73
CA GLN A 47 -5.15 -4.97 2.81
C GLN A 47 -4.20 -3.90 3.35
N ASN A 48 -3.83 -2.92 2.52
CA ASN A 48 -2.82 -1.91 2.87
C ASN A 48 -3.31 -0.51 2.55
N VAL A 49 -2.84 0.45 3.35
CA VAL A 49 -2.96 1.88 3.04
C VAL A 49 -1.59 2.36 2.57
N HIS A 50 -1.56 2.89 1.36
CA HIS A 50 -0.36 3.29 0.65
C HIS A 50 -0.26 4.80 0.56
N HIS A 51 0.96 5.34 0.70
CA HIS A 51 1.25 6.74 0.43
C HIS A 51 1.42 6.96 -1.08
N ILE A 52 0.56 7.77 -1.70
CA ILE A 52 0.61 8.10 -3.14
C ILE A 52 1.95 8.78 -3.47
N LYS A 53 2.35 9.77 -2.64
CA LYS A 53 3.67 10.38 -2.66
C LYS A 53 4.47 9.86 -1.46
N PRO A 54 5.62 9.20 -1.69
CA PRO A 54 6.44 8.64 -0.62
C PRO A 54 6.85 9.68 0.42
N ILE A 55 6.84 9.29 1.70
CA ILE A 55 7.21 10.16 2.83
C ILE A 55 8.67 10.67 2.76
N ASP A 56 9.55 9.94 2.07
CA ASP A 56 10.95 10.35 1.88
C ASP A 56 11.09 11.54 0.91
N GLN A 57 10.15 11.67 -0.02
CA GLN A 57 10.10 12.76 -1.01
C GLN A 57 9.20 13.91 -0.56
N ARG A 58 8.07 13.59 0.10
CA ARG A 58 7.07 14.55 0.56
C ARG A 58 6.72 14.32 2.03
N PRO A 59 7.66 14.62 2.96
CA PRO A 59 7.42 14.48 4.40
C PRO A 59 6.29 15.39 4.90
N ASP A 60 6.07 16.52 4.22
CA ASP A 60 4.97 17.45 4.48
C ASP A 60 3.58 16.83 4.25
N LEU A 61 3.49 15.80 3.39
CA LEU A 61 2.25 15.06 3.11
C LEU A 61 2.17 13.73 3.87
N ALA A 62 3.06 13.47 4.83
CA ALA A 62 3.11 12.19 5.53
C ALA A 62 1.83 11.91 6.34
N LEU A 63 1.20 12.96 6.87
CA LEU A 63 -0.04 12.90 7.64
C LEU A 63 -1.25 13.52 6.89
N ASP A 64 -1.18 13.63 5.56
CA ASP A 64 -2.31 14.08 4.74
C ASP A 64 -3.15 12.88 4.28
N ILE A 65 -4.44 12.88 4.59
CA ILE A 65 -5.38 11.82 4.18
C ILE A 65 -5.53 11.72 2.66
N ASN A 66 -5.36 12.83 1.93
CA ASN A 66 -5.45 12.86 0.47
C ASN A 66 -4.23 12.23 -0.19
N ASN A 67 -3.13 12.11 0.55
CA ASN A 67 -1.94 11.39 0.12
C ASN A 67 -2.02 9.88 0.41
N LEU A 68 -3.15 9.37 0.91
CA LEU A 68 -3.34 7.97 1.24
C LEU A 68 -4.37 7.30 0.35
N ILE A 69 -4.10 6.05 -0.02
CA ILE A 69 -4.98 5.22 -0.82
C ILE A 69 -4.99 3.77 -0.31
N THR A 70 -6.17 3.21 -0.11
CA THR A 70 -6.33 1.79 0.25
C THR A 70 -6.18 0.92 -0.99
N LEU A 71 -5.27 -0.05 -0.93
CA LEU A 71 -4.95 -0.96 -2.04
C LEU A 71 -4.97 -2.42 -1.59
N CYS A 72 -5.27 -3.30 -2.54
CA CYS A 72 -5.01 -4.72 -2.35
C CYS A 72 -3.51 -5.02 -2.49
N ILE A 73 -3.07 -6.22 -2.07
CA ILE A 73 -1.66 -6.64 -2.18
C ILE A 73 -1.17 -6.54 -3.62
N ASP A 74 -1.96 -6.98 -4.60
CA ASP A 74 -1.59 -6.96 -6.01
C ASP A 74 -1.40 -5.54 -6.53
N CYS A 75 -2.36 -4.65 -6.26
CA CYS A 75 -2.27 -3.25 -6.66
C CYS A 75 -1.12 -2.53 -5.94
N HIS A 76 -0.91 -2.80 -4.66
CA HIS A 76 0.22 -2.26 -3.92
C HIS A 76 1.57 -2.68 -4.53
N ASN A 77 1.71 -3.97 -4.86
CA ASN A 77 2.89 -4.50 -5.51
C ASN A 77 3.12 -3.89 -6.91
N LYS A 78 2.06 -3.74 -7.71
CA LYS A 78 2.11 -3.04 -9.01
C LYS A 78 2.62 -1.60 -8.87
N VAL A 79 2.15 -0.86 -7.86
CA VAL A 79 2.61 0.52 -7.62
C VAL A 79 4.10 0.58 -7.26
N HIS A 80 4.61 -0.41 -6.52
CA HIS A 80 6.05 -0.53 -6.24
C HIS A 80 6.87 -1.14 -7.39
N GLY A 81 6.26 -1.47 -8.53
CA GLY A 81 6.94 -2.17 -9.64
C GLY A 81 7.33 -3.61 -9.30
N ARG A 82 6.80 -4.18 -8.21
CA ARG A 82 7.09 -5.54 -7.76
C ARG A 82 6.14 -6.50 -8.47
N VAL A 83 6.48 -6.89 -9.70
CA VAL A 83 5.70 -7.92 -10.41
C VAL A 83 6.18 -9.29 -9.94
N TYR A 84 5.41 -9.94 -9.06
CA TYR A 84 5.58 -11.38 -8.86
C TYR A 84 4.91 -12.08 -10.06
N GLY A 85 5.67 -12.22 -11.14
CA GLY A 85 5.27 -13.09 -12.25
C GLY A 85 5.24 -14.52 -11.74
N GLY A 86 4.05 -15.09 -11.61
CA GLY A 86 3.89 -16.47 -11.22
C GLY A 86 4.57 -17.37 -12.25
N THR A 87 5.68 -18.01 -11.88
CA THR A 87 5.97 -19.32 -12.45
C THR A 87 4.80 -20.20 -12.04
N ARG A 88 3.81 -20.40 -12.92
CA ARG A 88 2.96 -21.59 -12.83
C ARG A 88 3.94 -22.76 -12.77
N LYS A 89 3.99 -23.48 -11.65
CA LYS A 89 4.56 -24.84 -11.68
C LYS A 89 3.69 -25.63 -12.65
N GLN A 90 4.15 -25.79 -13.89
CA GLN A 90 3.67 -26.87 -14.74
C GLN A 90 4.08 -28.15 -14.01
N TRP A 91 3.10 -28.80 -13.38
CA TRP A 91 3.25 -30.20 -13.03
C TRP A 91 3.21 -30.94 -14.35
N ASN A 92 4.34 -31.54 -14.74
CA ASN A 92 4.39 -32.43 -15.90
C ASN A 92 4.01 -33.82 -15.39
N ASP A 93 2.78 -34.22 -15.67
CA ASP A 93 2.12 -35.45 -15.26
C ASP A 93 2.52 -36.69 -16.09
N GLU A 94 3.58 -36.59 -16.89
CA GLU A 94 4.07 -37.66 -17.79
C GLU A 94 5.44 -38.25 -17.42
N GLN A 95 5.82 -38.31 -16.15
CA GLN A 95 6.93 -39.17 -15.72
C GLN A 95 6.39 -40.36 -14.93
N TRP A 96 6.20 -41.47 -15.66
CA TRP A 96 5.98 -42.81 -15.15
C TRP A 96 7.26 -43.40 -14.56
#